data_AF-A0A3B0Z630-F1
#
_entry.id   AF-A0A3B0Z630-F1
#
_cell.length_a   1.000
_cell.length_b   1.000
_cell.length_c   1.000
_cell.angle_alpha   90.00
_cell.angle_beta   90.00
_cell.angle_gamma   90.00
#
_symmetry.space_group_name_H-M   'P 1'
#
loop_
_entity.id
_entity.type
_entity.pdbx_description
1 polymer ?
#
loop_
_entity_poly.entity_id
_entity_poly.type
_entity_poly.pdbx_seq_one_letter_code
_entity_poly.pdbx_strand_id
1 'polypeptide(L)' 'GKLKHDSKCTSCHSAKFPKDHTAIYTRKDRKMKSLAGLTSRVNACNSAAKAKFSEAELANVTEYLNTAFYKFKK' A
#
# COMPACT_ATOMS: atom_id res chain seq x y z
N GLY A 1 8.43 -6.37 2.22
CA GLY A 1 7.14 -5.70 1.99
C GLY A 1 6.14 -6.50 1.17
N LYS A 2 6.52 -6.91 -0.05
CA LYS A 2 5.61 -7.50 -1.05
C LYS A 2 4.73 -8.64 -0.56
N LEU A 3 5.27 -9.68 0.09
CA LEU A 3 4.46 -10.83 0.54
C LEU A 3 3.34 -10.46 1.51
N LYS A 4 3.62 -9.58 2.48
CA LYS A 4 2.63 -9.11 3.46
C LYS A 4 1.58 -8.23 2.81
N HIS A 5 2.01 -7.36 1.90
CA HIS A 5 1.13 -6.58 1.05
C HIS A 5 0.20 -7.50 0.24
N ASP A 6 0.77 -8.48 -0.45
CA ASP A 6 0.02 -9.39 -1.34
C ASP A 6 -1.01 -10.20 -0.55
N SER A 7 -0.66 -10.65 0.66
CA SER A 7 -1.55 -11.40 1.54
C SER A 7 -2.69 -10.59 2.16
N LYS A 8 -2.48 -9.30 2.47
CA LYS A 8 -3.40 -8.52 3.32
C LYS A 8 -4.09 -7.35 2.63
N CYS A 9 -3.54 -6.87 1.51
CA CYS A 9 -4.03 -5.66 0.85
C CYS A 9 -4.76 -5.97 -0.47
N THR A 10 -4.40 -7.07 -1.14
CA THR A 10 -4.85 -7.34 -2.52
C THR A 10 -6.33 -7.72 -2.60
N SER A 11 -6.91 -8.38 -1.61
CA SER A 11 -8.31 -8.82 -1.66
C SER A 11 -9.28 -7.65 -1.92
N CYS A 12 -9.19 -6.58 -1.12
CA CYS A 12 -10.00 -5.38 -1.29
C CYS A 12 -9.62 -4.57 -2.54
N HIS A 13 -8.35 -4.62 -2.96
CA HIS A 13 -7.90 -3.90 -4.15
C HIS A 13 -8.35 -4.58 -5.43
N SER A 14 -8.28 -5.91 -5.51
CA SER A 14 -8.86 -6.71 -6.59
C SER A 14 -10.37 -6.54 -6.66
N ALA A 15 -11.08 -6.47 -5.53
CA ALA A 15 -12.52 -6.21 -5.53
C ALA A 15 -12.87 -4.85 -6.18
N LYS A 16 -12.02 -3.83 -6.00
CA LYS A 16 -12.19 -2.50 -6.62
C LYS A 16 -11.62 -2.43 -8.04
N PHE A 17 -10.58 -3.21 -8.33
CA PHE A 17 -9.85 -3.23 -9.60
C PHE A 17 -9.64 -4.69 -10.04
N PRO A 18 -10.67 -5.37 -10.55
CA PRO A 18 -10.64 -6.82 -10.79
C PRO A 18 -9.62 -7.28 -11.82
N LYS A 19 -9.27 -6.40 -12.77
CA LYS A 19 -8.29 -6.69 -13.83
C LYS A 19 -6.85 -6.48 -13.36
N ASP A 20 -6.63 -5.57 -12.41
CA ASP A 20 -5.30 -5.22 -11.92
C ASP A 20 -5.41 -4.56 -10.54
N HIS A 21 -5.14 -5.34 -9.49
CA HIS A 21 -5.15 -4.87 -8.11
C HIS A 21 -4.10 -3.77 -7.82
N THR A 22 -3.08 -3.63 -8.69
CA THR A 22 -2.07 -2.57 -8.57
C THR A 22 -2.52 -1.24 -9.17
N ALA A 23 -3.62 -1.22 -9.93
CA ALA A 23 -4.17 -0.02 -10.55
C ALA A 23 -4.47 1.09 -9.52
N ILE A 24 -4.79 0.72 -8.28
CA ILE A 24 -4.99 1.68 -7.19
C ILE A 24 -3.72 2.52 -6.89
N TYR A 25 -2.53 1.97 -7.16
CA TYR A 25 -1.23 2.62 -6.95
C TYR A 25 -0.70 3.33 -8.20
N THR A 26 -1.29 3.11 -9.36
CA THR A 26 -0.84 3.68 -10.65
C THR A 26 -1.84 4.65 -11.26
N ARG A 27 -3.06 4.75 -10.71
CA ARG A 27 -4.11 5.69 -11.14
C ARG A 27 -3.62 7.15 -11.25
N LYS A 28 -4.11 7.88 -12.26
CA LYS A 28 -3.72 9.27 -12.52
C LYS A 28 -4.05 10.20 -11.34
N ASP A 29 -5.18 9.98 -10.70
CA ASP A 29 -5.68 10.73 -9.54
C ASP A 29 -5.25 10.11 -8.21
N ARG A 30 -4.01 9.57 -8.16
CA ARG A 30 -3.39 9.07 -6.92
C ARG A 30 -3.50 10.10 -5.80
N LYS A 31 -4.11 9.69 -4.68
CA LYS A 31 -4.32 10.55 -3.50
C LYS A 31 -3.04 10.78 -2.69
N MET A 32 -2.15 9.79 -2.66
CA MET A 32 -0.89 9.92 -1.91
C MET A 32 0.11 10.71 -2.74
N LYS A 33 0.65 11.79 -2.16
CA LYS A 33 1.59 12.72 -2.81
C LYS A 33 2.96 12.79 -2.12
N SER A 34 3.13 12.09 -1.00
CA SER A 34 4.37 12.06 -0.23
C SER A 34 4.54 10.70 0.45
N LEU A 35 5.79 10.41 0.86
CA LEU A 35 6.11 9.20 1.61
C LEU A 35 5.34 9.13 2.94
N ALA A 36 5.28 10.24 3.68
CA ALA A 36 4.51 10.31 4.93
C ALA A 36 3.03 10.01 4.71
N GLY A 37 2.42 10.58 3.66
CA GLY A 37 1.03 10.29 3.30
C GLY A 37 0.82 8.81 2.97
N LEU A 38 1.74 8.22 2.20
CA LEU A 38 1.72 6.78 1.89
C LEU A 38 1.79 5.94 3.16
N THR A 39 2.70 6.25 4.09
CA THR A 39 2.82 5.55 5.38
C THR A 39 1.52 5.61 6.17
N SER A 40 0.92 6.80 6.33
CA SER A 40 -0.37 6.95 7.02
C SER A 40 -1.48 6.15 6.34
N ARG A 41 -1.49 6.11 5.00
CA ARG A 41 -2.48 5.34 4.26
C ARG A 41 -2.30 3.83 4.44
N VAL A 42 -1.06 3.34 4.38
CA VAL A 42 -0.73 1.93 4.63
C VAL A 42 -1.15 1.54 6.06
N ASN A 43 -0.92 2.41 7.05
CA ASN A 43 -1.36 2.16 8.41
C ASN A 43 -2.89 2.07 8.54
N ALA A 44 -3.63 3.00 7.93
CA ALA A 44 -5.09 2.93 7.90
C ALA A 44 -5.60 1.64 7.22
N CYS A 45 -4.95 1.21 6.13
CA CYS A 45 -5.26 -0.06 5.46
C CYS A 45 -4.94 -1.27 6.34
N ASN A 46 -3.82 -1.26 7.08
CA ASN A 46 -3.46 -2.30 8.04
C ASN A 46 -4.55 -2.47 9.13
N SER A 47 -5.04 -1.36 9.69
CA SER A 47 -6.15 -1.37 10.65
C SER A 47 -7.44 -1.91 10.03
N ALA A 48 -7.83 -1.43 8.85
CA ALA A 48 -9.05 -1.86 8.16
C ALA A 48 -9.01 -3.35 7.78
N ALA A 49 -7.86 -3.84 7.34
CA ALA A 49 -7.64 -5.25 7.01
C ALA A 49 -7.41 -6.14 8.26
N LYS A 50 -7.40 -5.55 9.47
CA LYS A 50 -7.05 -6.22 10.73
C LYS A 50 -5.75 -7.01 10.60
N ALA A 51 -4.78 -6.47 9.87
CA ALA A 51 -3.56 -7.18 9.49
C ALA A 51 -2.55 -7.29 10.64
N LYS A 52 -2.68 -6.41 11.66
CA LYS A 52 -1.86 -6.37 12.88
C LYS A 52 -0.36 -6.33 12.61
N PHE A 53 0.06 -5.59 11.59
CA PHE A 53 1.48 -5.40 11.29
C PHE A 53 2.19 -4.67 12.43
N SER A 54 3.40 -5.13 12.73
CA SER A 54 4.38 -4.38 13.51
C SER A 54 4.88 -3.14 12.75
N GLU A 55 5.56 -2.22 13.45
CA GLU A 55 6.15 -1.03 12.83
C GLU A 55 7.15 -1.40 11.72
N ALA A 56 7.98 -2.41 11.94
CA ALA A 56 8.93 -2.90 10.94
C ALA A 56 8.22 -3.47 9.70
N GLU A 57 7.10 -4.19 9.87
CA GLU A 57 6.32 -4.70 8.75
C GLU A 57 5.62 -3.59 7.97
N LEU A 58 5.06 -2.59 8.67
CA LEU A 58 4.48 -1.39 8.07
C LEU A 58 5.50 -0.62 7.25
N ALA A 59 6.70 -0.40 7.80
CA ALA A 59 7.80 0.25 7.10
C ALA A 59 8.19 -0.54 5.85
N ASN A 60 8.34 -1.86 5.98
CA ASN A 60 8.68 -2.75 4.85
C ASN A 60 7.62 -2.76 3.73
N VAL A 61 6.33 -2.69 4.08
CA VAL A 61 5.23 -2.61 3.10
C VAL A 61 5.21 -1.25 2.42
N THR A 62 5.35 -0.18 3.19
CA THR A 62 5.42 1.19 2.68
C THR A 62 6.60 1.36 1.74
N GLU A 63 7.78 0.85 2.13
CA GLU A 63 9.00 0.88 1.33
C GLU A 63 8.81 0.15 -0.01
N TYR A 64 8.23 -1.05 0.03
CA TYR A 64 7.91 -1.80 -1.17
C TYR A 64 7.00 -0.99 -2.11
N LEU A 65 5.92 -0.40 -1.58
CA LEU A 65 5.00 0.40 -2.38
C LEU A 65 5.68 1.65 -2.93
N ASN A 66 6.54 2.30 -2.15
CA ASN A 66 7.27 3.47 -2.59
C ASN A 66 8.22 3.11 -3.73
N THR A 67 9.06 2.09 -3.56
CA THR A 67 10.03 1.68 -4.57
C THR A 67 9.37 1.16 -5.85
N ALA A 68 8.29 0.38 -5.74
CA ALA A 68 7.62 -0.21 -6.90
C ALA A 68 6.73 0.77 -7.68
N PHE A 69 6.04 1.71 -7.01
CA PHE A 69 4.96 2.47 -7.64
C PHE A 69 5.08 4.00 -7.52
N TYR A 70 5.50 4.51 -6.36
CA TYR A 70 5.40 5.95 -6.07
C TYR A 70 6.68 6.74 -6.29
N LYS A 71 7.84 6.15 -5.96
CA LYS A 71 9.18 6.72 -6.07
C LYS A 71 9.33 8.09 -5.40
N PHE A 72 8.67 8.28 -4.25
CA PHE A 72 8.87 9.48 -3.44
C PHE A 72 10.30 9.54 -2.89
N LYS A 73 10.84 10.77 -2.81
CA LYS A 73 12.10 11.02 -2.10
C LYS A 73 11.90 10.72 -0.61
N LYS A 74 12.90 10.08 0.00
CA LYS A 74 12.96 9.79 1.42
C LYS A 74 13.54 10.97 2.18
#